data_AF-A0A1J3JJ76-F1
#
_entry.id   AF-A0A1J3JJ76-F1
#
_cell.length_a   1.000
_cell.length_b   1.000
_cell.length_c   1.000
_cell.angle_alpha   90.00
_cell.angle_beta   90.00
_cell.angle_gamma   90.00
#
_symmetry.space_group_name_H-M   'P 1'
#
loop_
_entity.id
_entity.type
_entity.pdbx_description
1 polymer ?
#
loop_
_entity_poly.entity_id
_entity_poly.type
_entity_poly.pdbx_seq_one_letter_code
_entity_poly.pdbx_strand_id
1 'polypeptide(L)'
;FMVHRPFIRKGINHIFYRFIYETERHSGIGELLEILGSIINGFALPMKEEHKLFLIRALIPLHKPKPIAVYHQQLSYCIVQFVEKDYKLADTVIRGLLKFWPVTNCTKEVLFLGELEVVLEGTQPVEFQRCMVPLFQQIARCLNSSHFQVAERSLFLWNNEHVVGLIAQNRSVILPIIYASLEKNIESHWNQAVHGLSSNIKRMFMEMDPELFEECQQQYEEKRARSKEVEEQRQSRWRRLDEAVEERERLGGEDHMITS
;
A
#
# COMPACT_ATOMS: atom_id res chain seq x y z
N PHE A 1 -1.39 41.48 -7.47
CA PHE A 1 -1.00 40.06 -7.62
C PHE A 1 -1.99 39.03 -7.07
N MET A 2 -2.81 39.31 -6.02
CA MET A 2 -3.79 38.33 -5.50
C MET A 2 -4.81 37.85 -6.55
N VAL A 3 -5.18 38.72 -7.49
CA VAL A 3 -6.11 38.42 -8.60
C VAL A 3 -5.60 37.31 -9.53
N HIS A 4 -4.28 37.09 -9.63
CA HIS A 4 -3.71 36.05 -10.51
C HIS A 4 -3.64 34.66 -9.84
N ARG A 5 -3.88 34.54 -8.53
CA ARG A 5 -3.78 33.27 -7.80
C ARG A 5 -4.66 32.15 -8.41
N PRO A 6 -5.92 32.40 -8.80
CA PRO A 6 -6.74 31.38 -9.44
C PRO A 6 -6.17 30.93 -10.80
N PHE A 7 -5.69 31.89 -11.60
CA PHE A 7 -5.09 31.61 -12.91
C PHE A 7 -3.82 30.76 -12.77
N ILE A 8 -2.92 31.12 -11.85
CA ILE A 8 -1.69 30.38 -11.57
C ILE A 8 -2.00 28.94 -11.13
N ARG A 9 -2.92 28.76 -10.17
CA ARG A 9 -3.35 27.42 -9.72
C ARG A 9 -3.91 26.59 -10.87
N LYS A 10 -4.73 27.18 -11.74
CA LYS A 10 -5.28 26.51 -12.92
C LYS A 10 -4.18 26.10 -13.92
N GLY A 11 -3.19 26.97 -14.15
CA GLY A 11 -2.05 26.70 -15.01
C GLY A 11 -1.21 25.52 -14.51
N ILE A 12 -0.87 25.52 -13.21
CA ILE A 12 -0.12 24.41 -12.58
C ILE A 12 -0.92 23.10 -12.66
N ASN A 13 -2.23 23.14 -12.39
CA ASN A 13 -3.08 21.95 -12.51
C ASN A 13 -3.05 21.37 -13.93
N HIS A 14 -3.10 22.22 -14.96
CA HIS A 14 -3.04 21.76 -16.34
C HIS A 14 -1.69 21.11 -16.67
N ILE A 15 -0.58 21.67 -16.18
CA ILE A 15 0.75 21.07 -16.31
C ILE A 15 0.79 19.69 -15.65
N PHE A 16 0.26 19.57 -14.43
CA PHE A 16 0.20 18.29 -13.72
C PHE A 16 -0.67 17.27 -14.45
N TYR A 17 -1.84 17.64 -14.94
CA TYR A 17 -2.68 16.71 -15.70
C TYR A 17 -2.00 16.22 -16.96
N ARG A 18 -1.38 17.12 -17.73
CA ARG A 18 -0.62 16.74 -18.92
C ARG A 18 0.56 15.83 -18.57
N PHE A 19 1.28 16.13 -17.49
CA PHE A 19 2.39 15.30 -17.02
C PHE A 19 1.94 13.91 -16.59
N ILE A 20 0.87 13.80 -15.80
CA ILE A 20 0.37 12.53 -15.26
C ILE A 20 -0.24 11.64 -16.35
N TYR A 21 -1.01 12.23 -17.27
CA TYR A 21 -1.89 11.47 -18.17
C TYR A 21 -1.44 11.42 -19.62
N GLU A 22 -0.52 12.30 -20.06
CA GLU A 22 -0.13 12.39 -21.46
C GLU A 22 1.37 12.16 -21.66
N THR A 23 2.23 12.89 -20.96
CA THR A 23 3.65 12.98 -21.36
C THR A 23 4.62 12.22 -20.46
N GLU A 24 4.34 12.12 -19.15
CA GLU A 24 5.31 11.71 -18.11
C GLU A 24 6.69 12.40 -18.23
N ARG A 25 6.74 13.57 -18.88
CA ARG A 25 7.97 14.32 -19.18
C ARG A 25 7.74 15.80 -18.91
N HIS A 26 8.35 16.28 -17.83
CA HIS A 26 8.41 17.69 -17.46
C HIS A 26 9.49 17.90 -16.40
N SER A 27 10.47 18.76 -16.64
CA SER A 27 11.59 18.95 -15.70
C SER A 27 11.21 19.78 -14.47
N GLY A 28 10.23 20.67 -14.59
CA GLY A 28 9.86 21.62 -13.54
C GLY A 28 8.86 21.13 -12.48
N ILE A 29 8.64 19.80 -12.34
CA ILE A 29 7.59 19.30 -11.42
C ILE A 29 7.96 19.55 -9.96
N GLY A 30 9.23 19.33 -9.59
CA GLY A 30 9.71 19.52 -8.22
C GLY A 30 9.59 20.98 -7.76
N GLU A 31 10.03 21.92 -8.59
CA GLU A 31 10.00 23.36 -8.33
C GLU A 31 8.57 23.88 -8.20
N LEU A 32 7.66 23.38 -9.04
CA LEU A 32 6.23 23.71 -8.93
C LEU A 32 5.64 23.18 -7.61
N LEU A 33 6.02 21.97 -7.19
CA LEU A 33 5.59 21.40 -5.92
C LEU A 33 6.17 22.15 -4.72
N GLU A 34 7.39 22.65 -4.79
CA GLU A 34 8.00 23.46 -3.72
C GLU A 34 7.21 24.77 -3.48
N ILE A 35 6.84 25.46 -4.58
CA ILE A 35 5.96 26.64 -4.51
C ILE A 35 4.60 26.24 -3.91
N LEU A 36 4.03 25.11 -4.34
CA LEU A 36 2.75 24.64 -3.83
C LEU A 36 2.80 24.27 -2.35
N GLY A 37 3.88 23.66 -1.86
CA GLY A 37 4.06 23.33 -0.45
C GLY A 37 3.95 24.57 0.43
N SER A 38 4.61 25.67 0.02
CA SER A 38 4.50 26.97 0.69
C SER A 38 3.08 27.53 0.64
N ILE A 39 2.37 27.38 -0.48
CA ILE A 39 0.96 27.80 -0.62
C ILE A 39 0.03 26.98 0.27
N ILE A 40 0.21 25.66 0.34
CA ILE A 40 -0.60 24.74 1.14
C ILE A 40 -0.44 25.07 2.63
N ASN A 41 0.78 25.40 3.07
CA ASN A 41 1.01 25.85 4.44
C ASN A 41 0.20 27.12 4.80
N GLY A 42 -0.06 27.99 3.81
CA GLY A 42 -0.86 29.20 3.98
C GLY A 42 -2.38 29.01 3.88
N PHE A 43 -2.90 27.77 3.72
CA PHE A 43 -4.34 27.55 3.65
C PHE A 43 -5.04 27.89 4.97
N ALA A 44 -6.15 28.62 4.85
CA ALA A 44 -7.03 28.91 5.97
C ALA A 44 -7.89 27.69 6.31
N LEU A 45 -8.21 27.53 7.60
CA LEU A 45 -9.14 26.53 8.10
C LEU A 45 -10.52 27.16 8.37
N PRO A 46 -11.63 26.46 8.04
CA PRO A 46 -11.69 25.15 7.40
C PRO A 46 -11.23 25.20 5.93
N MET A 47 -10.56 24.13 5.50
CA MET A 47 -10.00 24.05 4.16
C MET A 47 -11.11 24.03 3.10
N LYS A 48 -10.95 24.86 2.06
CA LYS A 48 -11.91 24.93 0.94
C LYS A 48 -11.95 23.62 0.15
N GLU A 49 -13.12 23.30 -0.38
CA GLU A 49 -13.34 22.08 -1.18
C GLU A 49 -12.43 22.01 -2.42
N GLU A 50 -12.13 23.16 -3.05
CA GLU A 50 -11.21 23.21 -4.19
C GLU A 50 -9.80 22.69 -3.86
N HIS A 51 -9.34 22.86 -2.61
CA HIS A 51 -8.04 22.38 -2.17
C HIS A 51 -8.05 20.87 -1.91
N LYS A 52 -9.15 20.36 -1.35
CA LYS A 52 -9.37 18.91 -1.17
C LYS A 52 -9.43 18.19 -2.51
N LEU A 53 -10.14 18.77 -3.49
CA LEU A 53 -10.16 18.27 -4.86
C LEU A 53 -8.78 18.33 -5.53
N PHE A 54 -7.97 19.35 -5.25
CA PHE A 54 -6.60 19.43 -5.74
C PHE A 54 -5.72 18.30 -5.21
N LEU A 55 -5.80 18.00 -3.89
CA LEU A 55 -5.13 16.85 -3.29
C LEU A 55 -5.52 15.54 -4.01
N ILE A 56 -6.83 15.29 -4.14
CA ILE A 56 -7.35 14.02 -4.67
C ILE A 56 -7.10 13.85 -6.16
N ARG A 57 -7.23 14.92 -6.96
CA ARG A 57 -7.19 14.84 -8.42
C ARG A 57 -5.81 15.12 -9.02
N ALA A 58 -4.95 15.87 -8.34
CA ALA A 58 -3.63 16.23 -8.85
C ALA A 58 -2.49 15.64 -8.00
N LEU A 59 -2.42 15.95 -6.70
CA LEU A 59 -1.27 15.54 -5.89
C LEU A 59 -1.18 14.02 -5.69
N ILE A 60 -2.26 13.35 -5.27
CA ILE A 60 -2.24 11.89 -5.11
C ILE A 60 -1.90 11.21 -6.46
N PRO A 61 -2.51 11.57 -7.62
CA PRO A 61 -2.14 11.00 -8.90
C PRO A 61 -0.71 11.32 -9.40
N LEU A 62 -0.02 12.33 -8.87
CA LEU A 62 1.41 12.56 -9.17
C LEU A 62 2.30 11.41 -8.68
N HIS A 63 1.79 10.48 -7.89
CA HIS A 63 2.50 9.26 -7.54
C HIS A 63 2.53 8.24 -8.67
N LYS A 64 1.72 8.38 -9.74
CA LYS A 64 1.66 7.41 -10.85
C LYS A 64 2.89 7.40 -11.75
N PRO A 65 3.43 8.54 -12.23
CA PRO A 65 4.48 8.54 -13.24
C PRO A 65 5.75 7.82 -12.78
N LYS A 66 6.50 7.28 -13.73
CA LYS A 66 7.76 6.55 -13.45
C LYS A 66 8.87 7.42 -12.83
N PRO A 67 9.13 8.67 -13.26
CA PRO A 67 10.27 9.45 -12.77
C PRO A 67 10.00 10.15 -11.43
N ILE A 68 9.25 9.51 -10.52
CA ILE A 68 8.85 10.11 -9.23
C ILE A 68 10.04 10.48 -8.34
N ALA A 69 11.15 9.75 -8.43
CA ALA A 69 12.35 10.02 -7.62
C ALA A 69 12.88 11.46 -7.76
N VAL A 70 12.60 12.13 -8.88
CA VAL A 70 13.05 13.52 -9.14
C VAL A 70 12.29 14.55 -8.30
N TYR A 71 11.03 14.27 -7.94
CA TYR A 71 10.14 15.22 -7.26
C TYR A 71 9.43 14.66 -6.03
N HIS A 72 9.76 13.43 -5.62
CA HIS A 72 9.09 12.73 -4.53
C HIS A 72 9.17 13.51 -3.21
N GLN A 73 10.34 14.08 -2.89
CA GLN A 73 10.52 14.80 -1.64
C GLN A 73 9.56 16.01 -1.54
N GLN A 74 9.43 16.79 -2.62
CA GLN A 74 8.54 17.95 -2.67
C GLN A 74 7.08 17.52 -2.68
N LEU A 75 6.75 16.39 -3.34
CA LEU A 75 5.41 15.83 -3.34
C LEU A 75 5.00 15.35 -1.94
N SER A 76 5.84 14.55 -1.30
CA SER A 76 5.64 14.05 0.06
C SER A 76 5.46 15.20 1.05
N TYR A 77 6.29 16.25 0.95
CA TYR A 77 6.09 17.47 1.73
C TYR A 77 4.69 18.07 1.52
N CYS A 78 4.24 18.24 0.27
CA CYS A 78 2.89 18.74 0.00
C CYS A 78 1.79 17.85 0.62
N ILE A 79 1.92 16.52 0.53
CA ILE A 79 0.96 15.56 1.08
C ILE A 79 0.89 15.66 2.60
N VAL A 80 2.03 15.69 3.28
CA VAL A 80 2.12 15.84 4.74
C VAL A 80 1.49 17.15 5.19
N GLN A 81 1.80 18.27 4.52
CA GLN A 81 1.18 19.56 4.82
C GLN A 81 -0.35 19.52 4.72
N PHE A 82 -0.92 18.76 3.78
CA PHE A 82 -2.38 18.59 3.70
C PHE A 82 -2.94 17.85 4.91
N VAL A 83 -2.28 16.77 5.35
CA VAL A 83 -2.68 15.97 6.52
C VAL A 83 -2.54 16.78 7.81
N GLU A 84 -1.46 17.54 7.97
CA GLU A 84 -1.28 18.41 9.14
C GLU A 84 -2.36 19.51 9.25
N LYS A 85 -2.82 20.05 8.11
CA LYS A 85 -3.90 21.06 8.10
C LYS A 85 -5.27 20.48 8.40
N ASP A 86 -5.56 19.27 7.94
CA ASP A 86 -6.84 18.57 8.16
C ASP A 86 -6.57 17.06 8.27
N TYR A 87 -6.37 16.58 9.51
CA TYR A 87 -6.02 15.18 9.79
C TYR A 87 -7.01 14.17 9.21
N LYS A 88 -8.26 14.57 8.96
CA LYS A 88 -9.30 13.74 8.35
C LYS A 88 -8.95 13.30 6.93
N LEU A 89 -8.00 13.98 6.29
CA LEU A 89 -7.51 13.64 4.95
C LEU A 89 -6.53 12.45 4.96
N ALA A 90 -6.03 12.00 6.12
CA ALA A 90 -5.09 10.90 6.22
C ALA A 90 -5.62 9.60 5.56
N ASP A 91 -6.85 9.18 5.86
CA ASP A 91 -7.47 8.00 5.24
C ASP A 91 -7.55 8.12 3.70
N THR A 92 -7.87 9.32 3.20
CA THR A 92 -7.94 9.58 1.76
C THR A 92 -6.57 9.48 1.10
N VAL A 93 -5.53 10.03 1.75
CA VAL A 93 -4.15 9.96 1.27
C VAL A 93 -3.64 8.52 1.27
N ILE A 94 -3.77 7.80 2.39
CA ILE A 94 -3.31 6.41 2.53
C ILE A 94 -3.97 5.53 1.48
N ARG A 95 -5.31 5.62 1.31
CA ARG A 95 -6.02 4.88 0.25
C ARG A 95 -5.57 5.27 -1.15
N GLY A 96 -5.24 6.55 -1.36
CA GLY A 96 -4.66 7.06 -2.61
C GLY A 96 -3.31 6.43 -2.93
N LEU A 97 -2.40 6.36 -1.96
CA LEU A 97 -1.10 5.69 -2.09
C LEU A 97 -1.27 4.20 -2.37
N LEU A 98 -2.13 3.51 -1.61
CA LEU A 98 -2.42 2.08 -1.82
C LEU A 98 -2.99 1.81 -3.22
N LYS A 99 -3.82 2.71 -3.76
CA LYS A 99 -4.37 2.60 -5.11
C LYS A 99 -3.28 2.64 -6.19
N PHE A 100 -2.19 3.37 -5.96
CA PHE A 100 -1.09 3.52 -6.91
C PHE A 100 0.18 2.79 -6.46
N TRP A 101 0.04 1.80 -5.56
CA TRP A 101 1.16 1.07 -5.00
C TRP A 101 2.02 0.45 -6.11
N PRO A 102 3.34 0.68 -6.14
CA PRO A 102 4.21 0.12 -7.17
C PRO A 102 4.35 -1.39 -7.01
N VAL A 103 4.11 -2.15 -8.08
CA VAL A 103 4.28 -3.62 -8.07
C VAL A 103 5.46 -4.11 -8.91
N THR A 104 6.06 -3.23 -9.73
CA THR A 104 7.18 -3.58 -10.63
C THR A 104 8.43 -2.70 -10.43
N ASN A 105 8.43 -1.81 -9.43
CA ASN A 105 9.52 -0.87 -9.20
C ASN A 105 9.81 -0.78 -7.70
N CYS A 106 10.83 -1.53 -7.25
CA CYS A 106 11.19 -1.63 -5.84
C CYS A 106 11.70 -0.29 -5.27
N THR A 107 12.46 0.49 -6.05
CA THR A 107 12.91 1.82 -5.62
C THR A 107 11.74 2.74 -5.33
N LYS A 108 10.71 2.71 -6.18
CA LYS A 108 9.48 3.47 -5.97
C LYS A 108 8.68 2.96 -4.79
N GLU A 109 8.64 1.66 -4.57
CA GLU A 109 7.99 1.06 -3.41
C GLU A 109 8.65 1.51 -2.10
N VAL A 110 9.98 1.60 -2.05
CA VAL A 110 10.72 2.15 -0.89
C VAL A 110 10.36 3.62 -0.65
N LEU A 111 10.21 4.42 -1.71
CA LEU A 111 9.75 5.82 -1.59
C LEU A 111 8.34 5.90 -0.99
N PHE A 112 7.41 5.07 -1.47
CA PHE A 112 6.04 5.00 -0.94
C PHE A 112 6.00 4.59 0.53
N LEU A 113 6.79 3.59 0.94
CA LEU A 113 6.91 3.19 2.34
C LEU A 113 7.45 4.34 3.20
N GLY A 114 8.39 5.12 2.66
CA GLY A 114 8.91 6.31 3.33
C GLY A 114 7.86 7.40 3.54
N GLU A 115 7.13 7.76 2.49
CA GLU A 115 6.05 8.74 2.60
C GLU A 115 4.92 8.25 3.53
N LEU A 116 4.57 6.96 3.42
CA LEU A 116 3.53 6.35 4.23
C LEU A 116 3.85 6.43 5.74
N GLU A 117 5.11 6.24 6.14
CA GLU A 117 5.51 6.42 7.55
C GLU A 117 5.23 7.84 8.04
N VAL A 118 5.63 8.86 7.28
CA VAL A 118 5.44 10.26 7.67
C VAL A 118 3.95 10.63 7.70
N VAL A 119 3.15 10.11 6.77
CA VAL A 119 1.69 10.29 6.78
C VAL A 119 1.07 9.62 8.02
N LEU A 120 1.52 8.41 8.38
CA LEU A 120 1.04 7.70 9.58
C LEU A 120 1.40 8.44 10.87
N GLU A 121 2.55 9.10 10.93
CA GLU A 121 2.96 9.96 12.06
C GLU A 121 1.96 11.11 12.31
N GLY A 122 1.38 11.67 11.25
CA GLY A 122 0.32 12.68 11.34
C GLY A 122 -1.11 12.12 11.47
N THR A 123 -1.28 10.79 11.50
CA THR A 123 -2.61 10.14 11.45
C THR A 123 -3.17 9.92 12.87
N GLN A 124 -4.42 10.31 13.09
CA GLN A 124 -5.14 10.06 14.34
C GLN A 124 -5.74 8.64 14.38
N PRO A 125 -6.00 8.06 15.58
CA PRO A 125 -6.51 6.69 15.71
C PRO A 125 -7.80 6.41 14.93
N VAL A 126 -8.73 7.36 14.88
CA VAL A 126 -10.03 7.20 14.21
C VAL A 126 -9.86 7.08 12.69
N GLU A 127 -9.00 7.90 12.10
CA GLU A 127 -8.67 7.86 10.68
C GLU A 127 -7.89 6.60 10.34
N PHE A 128 -6.93 6.20 11.18
CA PHE A 128 -6.17 4.98 11.01
C PHE A 128 -7.08 3.73 10.95
N GLN A 129 -8.05 3.62 11.86
CA GLN A 129 -9.00 2.51 11.89
C GLN A 129 -9.79 2.36 10.57
N ARG A 130 -10.02 3.45 9.83
CA ARG A 130 -10.72 3.41 8.54
C ARG A 130 -9.89 2.74 7.46
N CYS A 131 -8.57 2.82 7.50
CA CYS A 131 -7.68 2.30 6.45
C CYS A 131 -6.76 1.16 6.89
N MET A 132 -6.71 0.80 8.19
CA MET A 132 -5.72 -0.14 8.72
C MET A 132 -5.74 -1.52 8.05
N VAL A 133 -6.92 -2.06 7.72
CA VAL A 133 -7.02 -3.40 7.10
C VAL A 133 -6.36 -3.43 5.71
N PRO A 134 -6.77 -2.62 4.71
CA PRO A 134 -6.11 -2.62 3.41
C PRO A 134 -4.65 -2.15 3.48
N LEU A 135 -4.31 -1.26 4.42
CA LEU A 135 -2.94 -0.84 4.68
C LEU A 135 -2.06 -2.02 5.10
N PHE A 136 -2.45 -2.75 6.15
CA PHE A 136 -1.63 -3.84 6.69
C PHE A 136 -1.63 -5.08 5.79
N GLN A 137 -2.64 -5.27 4.94
CA GLN A 137 -2.58 -6.25 3.86
C GLN A 137 -1.47 -5.92 2.86
N GLN A 138 -1.28 -4.64 2.52
CA GLN A 138 -0.19 -4.23 1.64
C GLN A 138 1.16 -4.31 2.37
N ILE A 139 1.25 -3.86 3.62
CA ILE A 139 2.47 -4.01 4.44
C ILE A 139 2.88 -5.48 4.55
N ALA A 140 1.95 -6.41 4.81
CA ALA A 140 2.23 -7.85 4.84
C ALA A 140 2.89 -8.36 3.55
N ARG A 141 2.46 -7.88 2.38
CA ARG A 141 3.10 -8.21 1.10
C ARG A 141 4.51 -7.64 1.03
N CYS A 142 4.72 -6.39 1.43
CA CYS A 142 6.03 -5.76 1.44
C CYS A 142 7.00 -6.44 2.42
N LEU A 143 6.52 -6.89 3.59
CA LEU A 143 7.29 -7.68 4.56
C LEU A 143 7.86 -8.96 3.93
N ASN A 144 7.08 -9.65 3.09
CA ASN A 144 7.53 -10.85 2.37
C ASN A 144 8.15 -10.57 1.00
N SER A 145 8.49 -9.31 0.68
CA SER A 145 9.19 -8.99 -0.56
C SER A 145 10.55 -9.70 -0.58
N SER A 146 10.89 -10.34 -1.70
CA SER A 146 12.23 -10.91 -1.89
C SER A 146 13.31 -9.83 -2.02
N HIS A 147 12.91 -8.58 -2.30
CA HIS A 147 13.81 -7.45 -2.38
C HIS A 147 14.04 -6.87 -0.99
N PHE A 148 15.25 -7.09 -0.44
CA PHE A 148 15.53 -6.78 0.96
C PHE A 148 15.24 -5.32 1.35
N GLN A 149 15.53 -4.33 0.49
CA GLN A 149 15.27 -2.93 0.82
C GLN A 149 13.78 -2.63 1.05
N VAL A 150 12.88 -3.35 0.36
CA VAL A 150 11.43 -3.18 0.54
C VAL A 150 10.99 -3.83 1.85
N ALA A 151 11.44 -5.07 2.10
CA ALA A 151 11.13 -5.80 3.32
C ALA A 151 11.66 -5.06 4.57
N GLU A 152 12.94 -4.67 4.55
CA GLU A 152 13.60 -3.91 5.62
C GLU A 152 12.90 -2.57 5.86
N ARG A 153 12.64 -1.78 4.81
CA ARG A 153 11.95 -0.49 4.96
C ARG A 153 10.56 -0.64 5.57
N SER A 154 9.85 -1.72 5.26
CA SER A 154 8.54 -2.04 5.82
C SER A 154 8.62 -2.44 7.30
N LEU A 155 9.64 -3.22 7.66
CA LEU A 155 9.89 -3.63 9.05
C LEU A 155 10.25 -2.42 9.93
N PHE A 156 10.96 -1.42 9.39
CA PHE A 156 11.28 -0.19 10.13
C PHE A 156 10.08 0.66 10.54
N LEU A 157 8.87 0.40 10.04
CA LEU A 157 7.65 1.04 10.58
C LEU A 157 7.47 0.78 12.09
N TRP A 158 7.99 -0.35 12.60
CA TRP A 158 7.96 -0.68 14.03
C TRP A 158 8.99 0.07 14.89
N ASN A 159 9.84 0.92 14.28
CA ASN A 159 10.73 1.80 15.03
C ASN A 159 10.10 3.16 15.34
N ASN A 160 8.97 3.49 14.68
CA ASN A 160 8.27 4.75 14.89
C ASN A 160 7.26 4.60 16.04
N GLU A 161 7.49 5.30 17.15
CA GLU A 161 6.70 5.17 18.38
C GLU A 161 5.20 5.44 18.16
N HIS A 162 4.86 6.43 17.35
CA HIS A 162 3.46 6.76 17.06
C HIS A 162 2.79 5.65 16.23
N VAL A 163 3.47 5.16 15.20
CA VAL A 163 2.98 4.04 14.39
C VAL A 163 2.81 2.78 15.23
N VAL A 164 3.76 2.47 16.11
CA VAL A 164 3.65 1.36 17.07
C VAL A 164 2.46 1.57 18.00
N GLY A 165 2.21 2.79 18.47
CA GLY A 165 1.04 3.13 19.28
C GLY A 165 -0.29 2.85 18.56
N LEU A 166 -0.40 3.24 17.28
CA LEU A 166 -1.57 2.94 16.43
C LEU A 166 -1.75 1.43 16.24
N ILE A 167 -0.65 0.69 16.02
CA ILE A 167 -0.65 -0.76 15.87
C ILE A 167 -1.11 -1.44 17.16
N ALA A 168 -0.56 -1.04 18.31
CA ALA A 168 -0.84 -1.64 19.62
C ALA A 168 -2.32 -1.50 20.02
N GLN A 169 -2.93 -0.35 19.70
CA GLN A 169 -4.36 -0.10 19.93
C GLN A 169 -5.29 -0.97 19.06
N ASN A 170 -4.79 -1.46 17.92
CA ASN A 170 -5.57 -2.21 16.92
C ASN A 170 -4.98 -3.62 16.65
N ARG A 171 -4.19 -4.14 17.58
CA ARG A 171 -3.42 -5.39 17.43
C ARG A 171 -4.27 -6.62 17.15
N SER A 172 -5.48 -6.68 17.69
CA SER A 172 -6.45 -7.76 17.44
C SER A 172 -6.85 -7.90 15.97
N VAL A 173 -6.73 -6.82 15.19
CA VAL A 173 -6.95 -6.83 13.74
C VAL A 173 -5.64 -6.96 12.97
N ILE A 174 -4.59 -6.25 13.42
CA ILE A 174 -3.33 -6.14 12.68
C ILE A 174 -2.49 -7.42 12.77
N LEU A 175 -2.33 -7.99 13.97
CA LEU A 175 -1.46 -9.15 14.17
C LEU A 175 -1.89 -10.35 13.30
N PRO A 176 -3.18 -10.75 13.24
CA PRO A 176 -3.60 -11.83 12.36
C PRO A 176 -3.29 -11.61 10.86
N ILE A 177 -3.24 -10.35 10.40
CA ILE A 177 -2.94 -10.00 9.01
C ILE A 177 -1.46 -10.25 8.68
N ILE A 178 -0.57 -9.85 9.57
CA ILE A 178 0.89 -9.86 9.32
C ILE A 178 1.59 -11.10 9.87
N TYR A 179 0.97 -11.87 10.76
CA TYR A 179 1.59 -13.00 11.47
C TYR A 179 2.25 -13.98 10.51
N ALA A 180 1.52 -14.42 9.49
CA ALA A 180 2.03 -15.36 8.48
C ALA A 180 3.24 -14.80 7.72
N SER A 181 3.29 -13.47 7.53
CA SER A 181 4.43 -12.82 6.87
C SER A 181 5.66 -12.80 7.76
N LEU A 182 5.51 -12.53 9.06
CA LEU A 182 6.62 -12.59 10.01
C LEU A 182 7.17 -14.02 10.12
N GLU A 183 6.31 -15.04 10.24
CA GLU A 183 6.76 -16.44 10.32
C GLU A 183 7.56 -16.87 9.09
N LYS A 184 7.03 -16.61 7.89
CA LYS A 184 7.75 -16.95 6.64
C LYS A 184 9.13 -16.30 6.55
N ASN A 185 9.22 -15.05 7.00
CA ASN A 185 10.50 -14.35 7.01
C ASN A 185 11.49 -15.00 7.99
N ILE A 186 11.03 -15.40 9.17
CA ILE A 186 11.85 -16.05 10.21
C ILE A 186 12.23 -17.49 9.82
N GLU A 187 11.43 -18.16 9.00
CA GLU A 187 11.74 -19.52 8.54
C GLU A 187 12.71 -19.53 7.35
N SER A 188 12.63 -18.54 6.44
CA SER A 188 13.17 -18.73 5.08
C SER A 188 13.69 -17.48 4.35
N HIS A 189 13.71 -16.30 4.96
CA HIS A 189 14.19 -15.12 4.25
C HIS A 189 15.71 -15.17 4.04
N TRP A 190 16.19 -14.91 2.82
CA TRP A 190 17.63 -15.04 2.53
C TRP A 190 18.52 -14.00 3.25
N ASN A 191 17.95 -12.86 3.63
CA ASN A 191 18.64 -11.76 4.29
C ASN A 191 18.52 -11.82 5.83
N GLN A 192 19.67 -11.83 6.53
CA GLN A 192 19.74 -11.96 7.98
C GLN A 192 19.15 -10.77 8.76
N ALA A 193 19.26 -9.55 8.23
CA ALA A 193 18.69 -8.36 8.89
C ALA A 193 17.16 -8.44 8.91
N VAL A 194 16.55 -8.86 7.79
CA VAL A 194 15.10 -9.10 7.70
C VAL A 194 14.64 -10.18 8.68
N HIS A 195 15.41 -11.27 8.84
CA HIS A 195 15.15 -12.28 9.89
C HIS A 195 15.15 -11.67 11.29
N GLY A 196 16.20 -10.91 11.64
CA GLY A 196 16.35 -10.29 12.95
C GLY A 196 15.21 -9.30 13.27
N LEU A 197 14.90 -8.41 12.34
CA LEU A 197 13.82 -7.44 12.47
C LEU A 197 12.44 -8.13 12.59
N SER A 198 12.17 -9.14 11.77
CA SER A 198 10.92 -9.92 11.86
C SER A 198 10.79 -10.63 13.21
N SER A 199 11.90 -11.17 13.73
CA SER A 199 11.94 -11.83 15.04
C SER A 199 11.71 -10.85 16.19
N ASN A 200 12.24 -9.63 16.11
CA ASN A 200 12.02 -8.58 17.09
C ASN A 200 10.54 -8.15 17.13
N ILE A 201 9.90 -7.97 15.97
CA ILE A 201 8.48 -7.64 15.89
C ILE A 201 7.61 -8.79 16.41
N LYS A 202 7.93 -10.04 16.06
CA LYS A 202 7.24 -11.22 16.62
C LYS A 202 7.29 -11.21 18.15
N ARG A 203 8.47 -10.96 18.73
CA ARG A 203 8.66 -10.87 20.19
C ARG A 203 7.86 -9.71 20.79
N MET A 204 7.86 -8.55 20.15
CA MET A 204 7.08 -7.39 20.60
C MET A 204 5.58 -7.73 20.71
N PHE A 205 5.01 -8.44 19.73
CA PHE A 205 3.61 -8.86 19.80
C PHE A 205 3.36 -9.93 20.86
N MET A 206 4.28 -10.89 21.02
CA MET A 206 4.19 -11.91 22.07
C MET A 206 4.20 -11.29 23.47
N GLU A 207 5.04 -10.27 23.71
CA GLU A 207 5.09 -9.55 24.99
C GLU A 207 3.86 -8.65 25.19
N MET A 208 3.31 -8.10 24.11
CA MET A 208 2.16 -7.18 24.15
C MET A 208 0.82 -7.89 24.41
N ASP A 209 0.60 -9.05 23.81
CA ASP A 209 -0.65 -9.80 23.92
C ASP A 209 -0.41 -11.31 23.71
N PRO A 210 0.01 -12.05 24.76
CA PRO A 210 0.36 -13.46 24.65
C PRO A 210 -0.80 -14.35 24.17
N GLU A 211 -2.03 -14.07 24.63
CA GLU A 211 -3.22 -14.85 24.29
C GLU A 211 -3.57 -14.71 22.81
N LEU A 212 -3.63 -13.48 22.30
CA LEU A 212 -3.85 -13.24 20.87
C LEU A 212 -2.73 -13.82 20.00
N PHE A 213 -1.49 -13.75 20.50
CA PHE A 213 -0.34 -14.30 19.80
C PHE A 213 -0.44 -15.83 19.65
N GLU A 214 -0.80 -16.53 20.74
CA GLU A 214 -1.02 -17.99 20.73
C GLU A 214 -2.17 -18.37 19.78
N GLU A 215 -3.27 -17.60 19.78
CA GLU A 215 -4.36 -17.80 18.84
C GLU A 215 -3.90 -17.67 17.38
N CYS A 216 -3.12 -16.63 17.06
CA CYS A 216 -2.58 -16.42 15.71
C CYS A 216 -1.64 -17.57 15.30
N GLN A 217 -0.83 -18.06 16.24
CA GLN A 217 0.05 -19.20 16.01
C GLN A 217 -0.74 -20.46 15.67
N GLN A 218 -1.74 -20.81 16.48
CA GLN A 218 -2.58 -21.98 16.24
C GLN A 218 -3.29 -21.87 14.88
N GLN A 219 -3.89 -20.71 14.58
CA GLN A 219 -4.55 -20.49 13.29
C GLN A 219 -3.58 -20.65 12.10
N TYR A 220 -2.33 -20.20 12.25
CA TYR A 220 -1.31 -20.35 11.23
C TYR A 220 -0.91 -21.81 11.01
N GLU A 221 -0.68 -22.56 12.09
CA GLU A 221 -0.36 -24.00 12.05
C GLU A 221 -1.49 -24.81 11.41
N GLU A 222 -2.75 -24.53 11.79
CA GLU A 222 -3.92 -25.16 11.20
C GLU A 222 -4.07 -24.85 9.70
N LYS A 223 -3.84 -23.59 9.29
CA LYS A 223 -3.85 -23.20 7.87
C LYS A 223 -2.73 -23.91 7.10
N ARG A 224 -1.55 -24.07 7.71
CA ARG A 224 -0.41 -24.76 7.12
C ARG A 224 -0.68 -26.26 6.96
N ALA A 225 -1.27 -26.91 7.95
CA ALA A 225 -1.68 -28.32 7.87
C ALA A 225 -2.73 -28.54 6.77
N ARG A 226 -3.73 -27.65 6.69
CA ARG A 226 -4.79 -27.70 5.67
C ARG A 226 -4.34 -27.30 4.26
N SER A 227 -3.17 -26.69 4.10
CA SER A 227 -2.71 -26.19 2.79
C SER A 227 -2.55 -27.30 1.73
N LYS A 228 -2.07 -28.48 2.14
CA LYS A 228 -1.94 -29.66 1.25
C LYS A 228 -3.29 -30.17 0.80
N GLU A 229 -4.26 -30.26 1.72
CA GLU A 229 -5.62 -30.68 1.40
C GLU A 229 -6.29 -29.72 0.41
N VAL A 230 -6.15 -28.41 0.63
CA VAL A 230 -6.69 -27.38 -0.27
C VAL A 230 -6.06 -27.49 -1.67
N GLU A 231 -4.76 -27.76 -1.75
CA GLU A 231 -4.06 -27.97 -3.02
C GLU A 231 -4.56 -29.23 -3.75
N GLU A 232 -4.73 -30.34 -3.03
CA GLU A 232 -5.27 -31.59 -3.57
C GLU A 232 -6.72 -31.42 -4.06
N GLN A 233 -7.57 -30.72 -3.29
CA GLN A 233 -8.93 -30.39 -3.70
C GLN A 233 -8.94 -29.51 -4.95
N ARG A 234 -8.04 -28.53 -5.05
CA ARG A 234 -7.87 -27.70 -6.25
C ARG A 234 -7.49 -28.54 -7.47
N GLN A 235 -6.51 -29.44 -7.33
CA GLN A 235 -6.07 -30.32 -8.41
C GLN A 235 -7.17 -31.31 -8.84
N SER A 236 -7.96 -31.82 -7.89
CA SER A 236 -9.11 -32.68 -8.19
C SER A 236 -10.19 -31.93 -8.98
N ARG A 237 -10.48 -30.68 -8.61
CA ARG A 237 -11.41 -29.82 -9.36
C ARG A 237 -10.93 -29.54 -10.79
N TRP A 238 -9.64 -29.31 -10.99
CA TRP A 238 -9.06 -29.13 -12.32
C TRP A 238 -9.19 -30.40 -13.17
N ARG A 239 -8.83 -31.57 -12.61
CA ARG A 239 -9.00 -32.85 -13.31
C ARG A 239 -10.42 -33.11 -13.77
N ARG A 240 -11.41 -32.87 -12.91
CA ARG A 240 -12.84 -33.01 -13.26
C ARG A 240 -13.27 -32.05 -14.38
N LEU A 241 -12.68 -30.84 -14.43
CA LEU A 241 -12.96 -29.89 -15.49
C LEU A 241 -12.37 -30.36 -16.82
N ASP A 242 -11.12 -30.84 -16.81
CA ASP A 242 -10.46 -31.39 -17.99
C ASP A 242 -11.24 -32.60 -18.54
N GLU A 243 -11.64 -33.54 -17.67
CA GLU A 243 -12.47 -34.70 -18.03
C GLU A 243 -13.81 -34.28 -18.65
N ALA A 244 -14.47 -33.25 -18.10
CA ALA A 244 -15.74 -32.75 -18.64
C ALA A 244 -15.57 -32.04 -19.99
N VAL A 245 -14.42 -31.40 -20.23
CA VAL A 245 -14.09 -30.80 -21.54
C VAL A 245 -13.82 -31.89 -22.56
N GLU A 246 -13.01 -32.91 -22.23
CA GLU A 246 -12.72 -34.05 -23.13
C GLU A 246 -13.99 -34.80 -23.53
N GLU A 247 -14.89 -35.05 -22.58
CA GLU A 247 -16.16 -35.75 -22.86
C GLU A 247 -17.05 -34.92 -23.80
N ARG A 248 -17.08 -33.59 -23.62
CA ARG A 248 -17.81 -32.69 -24.50
C ARG A 248 -17.22 -32.62 -25.90
N GLU A 249 -15.89 -32.68 -26.04
CA GLU A 249 -15.22 -32.74 -27.34
C GLU A 249 -15.45 -34.07 -28.06
N ARG A 250 -15.48 -35.20 -27.33
CA ARG A 250 -15.89 -36.50 -27.91
C ARG A 250 -17.32 -36.47 -28.43
N LEU A 251 -18.26 -36.00 -27.61
CA LEU A 251 -19.68 -35.92 -27.98
C LEU A 251 -19.94 -34.89 -29.10
N GLY A 252 -19.17 -33.79 -29.15
CA GLY A 252 -19.24 -32.81 -30.23
C GLY A 252 -18.55 -33.24 -31.54
N GLY A 253 -17.68 -34.25 -31.50
CA GLY A 253 -17.04 -34.84 -32.68
C GLY A 253 -17.94 -35.83 -33.43
N GLU A 254 -18.96 -36.40 -32.78
CA GLU A 254 -19.89 -37.35 -33.41
C GLU A 254 -20.94 -36.66 -34.30
N ASP A 255 -21.28 -35.38 -34.04
CA ASP A 255 -22.23 -34.59 -34.86
C ASP A 255 -21.67 -34.23 -36.26
N HIS A 256 -20.38 -34.44 -36.52
CA HIS A 256 -19.77 -34.23 -37.85
C HIS A 256 -19.61 -35.50 -38.70
N MET A 257 -19.96 -36.69 -38.20
CA MET A 257 -19.89 -37.94 -38.98
C MET A 257 -21.25 -38.46 -39.48
N ILE A 258 -22.38 -37.82 -39.15
CA ILE A 258 -23.72 -38.25 -39.58
C ILE A 258 -24.30 -37.24 -40.59
N THR A 259 -23.62 -37.01 -41.71
CA THR A 259 -24.28 -36.56 -42.94
C THR A 259 -23.59 -37.22 -44.13
N SER A 260 -24.17 -38.33 -44.59
CA SER A 260 -23.94 -38.95 -45.90
C SER A 260 -25.28 -39.25 -46.54
#